data_AF-A0A358XLC3-F1
#
_entry.id   AF-A0A358XLC3-F1
#
_cell.length_a   1.000
_cell.length_b   1.000
_cell.length_c   1.000
_cell.angle_alpha   90.00
_cell.angle_beta   90.00
_cell.angle_gamma   90.00
#
_symmetry.space_group_name_H-M   'P 1'
#
loop_
_entity.id
_entity.type
_entity.pdbx_description
1 polymer ?
#
loop_
_entity_poly.entity_id
_entity_poly.type
_entity_poly.pdbx_seq_one_letter_code
_entity_poly.pdbx_strand_id
1 'polypeptide(L)'
;MENAFKYGVDSKTEPQIQFQFQDTPGGIIFISRNSILQHTEPRPNEGIGLTNVRRRLQLLYPNRHDLRIGKKDAGDFEVTLKLMTDED
;
A
#
# COMPACT_ATOMS: atom_id res chain seq x y z
N MET A 1 1.91 -3.24 -5.38
CA MET A 1 1.43 -4.36 -6.22
C MET A 1 1.90 -5.72 -5.73
N GLU A 2 3.19 -5.93 -5.46
CA GLU A 2 3.71 -7.26 -5.03
C GLU A 2 3.03 -7.83 -3.76
N ASN A 3 2.70 -6.98 -2.78
CA ASN A 3 1.97 -7.42 -1.58
C ASN A 3 0.59 -8.01 -1.91
N ALA A 4 -0.14 -7.43 -2.87
CA ALA A 4 -1.49 -7.85 -3.18
C ALA A 4 -1.55 -9.25 -3.82
N PHE A 5 -0.51 -9.63 -4.56
CA PHE A 5 -0.37 -10.98 -5.13
C PHE A 5 0.22 -12.00 -4.13
N LYS A 6 1.05 -11.57 -3.18
CA LYS A 6 1.66 -12.46 -2.18
C LYS A 6 0.69 -12.99 -1.12
N TYR A 7 -0.36 -12.22 -0.80
CA TYR A 7 -1.37 -12.57 0.20
C TYR A 7 -2.70 -13.07 -0.38
N GLY A 8 -2.85 -13.01 -1.71
CA GLY A 8 -4.15 -13.15 -2.36
C GLY A 8 -4.51 -14.53 -2.91
N VAL A 9 -3.63 -15.53 -2.91
CA VAL A 9 -3.92 -16.76 -3.67
C VAL A 9 -4.07 -17.95 -2.74
N ASP A 10 -5.21 -18.03 -2.06
CA ASP A 10 -5.77 -19.33 -1.65
C ASP A 10 -6.80 -19.71 -2.72
N SER A 11 -6.71 -20.93 -3.25
CA SER A 11 -7.40 -21.38 -4.47
C SER A 11 -8.93 -21.49 -4.36
N LYS A 12 -9.50 -20.94 -3.29
CA LYS A 12 -10.93 -20.98 -2.96
C LYS A 12 -11.58 -19.61 -2.79
N THR A 13 -10.82 -18.51 -2.72
CA THR A 13 -11.38 -17.16 -2.54
C THR A 13 -10.62 -16.18 -3.42
N GLU A 14 -11.34 -15.51 -4.32
CA GLU A 14 -10.75 -14.54 -5.24
C GLU A 14 -10.26 -13.32 -4.43
N PRO A 15 -8.96 -12.97 -4.47
CA PRO A 15 -8.45 -11.87 -3.69
C PRO A 15 -9.05 -10.55 -4.17
N GLN A 16 -9.80 -9.90 -3.29
CA GLN A 16 -10.31 -8.56 -3.52
C GLN A 16 -9.16 -7.57 -3.34
N ILE A 17 -8.54 -7.17 -4.45
CA ILE A 17 -7.55 -6.10 -4.49
C ILE A 17 -8.22 -4.90 -5.13
N GLN A 18 -8.25 -3.79 -4.40
CA GLN A 18 -8.80 -2.53 -4.87
C GLN A 18 -7.71 -1.48 -4.95
N PHE A 19 -7.74 -0.71 -6.04
CA PHE A 19 -6.87 0.44 -6.24
C PHE A 19 -7.73 1.65 -6.50
N GLN A 20 -7.37 2.76 -5.87
CA GLN A 20 -8.03 4.05 -6.07
C GLN A 20 -6.98 5.14 -6.25
N PHE A 21 -7.25 6.04 -7.18
CA PHE A 21 -6.53 7.30 -7.33
C PHE A 21 -7.52 8.44 -7.10
N GLN A 22 -7.06 9.48 -6.42
CA GLN A 22 -7.81 10.70 -6.20
C GLN A 22 -6.89 11.89 -6.48
N ASP A 23 -7.31 12.75 -7.41
CA ASP A 23 -6.67 14.03 -7.60
C ASP A 23 -6.99 14.96 -6.42
N THR A 24 -6.00 15.73 -5.99
CA THR A 24 -6.15 16.74 -4.96
C THR A 24 -5.54 18.05 -5.44
N PRO A 25 -5.95 19.21 -4.90
CA PRO A 25 -5.22 20.44 -5.15
C PRO A 25 -3.76 20.26 -4.73
N GLY A 26 -2.83 20.37 -5.68
CA GLY A 26 -1.38 20.22 -5.46
C GLY A 26 -0.91 18.78 -5.25
N GLY A 27 -1.60 17.76 -5.78
CA GLY A 27 -1.06 16.41 -5.76
C GLY A 27 -2.05 15.28 -6.04
N ILE A 28 -1.63 14.06 -5.71
CA ILE A 28 -2.42 12.84 -5.91
C ILE A 28 -2.40 11.96 -4.66
N ILE A 29 -3.53 11.31 -4.40
CA ILE A 29 -3.64 10.26 -3.39
C ILE A 29 -3.85 8.93 -4.11
N PHE A 30 -2.99 7.96 -3.80
CA PHE A 30 -3.12 6.58 -4.18
C PHE A 30 -3.51 5.73 -2.97
N ILE A 31 -4.52 4.87 -3.12
CA ILE A 31 -4.96 3.93 -2.10
C ILE A 31 -4.95 2.53 -2.70
N SER A 32 -4.37 1.59 -1.98
CA SER A 32 -4.44 0.16 -2.28
C SER A 32 -4.99 -0.58 -1.08
N ARG A 33 -6.03 -1.38 -1.29
CA ARG A 33 -6.66 -2.22 -0.27
C ARG A 33 -6.65 -3.67 -0.74
N ASN A 34 -6.28 -4.59 0.13
CA ASN A 34 -6.39 -6.02 -0.12
C ASN A 34 -6.90 -6.75 1.12
N SER A 35 -7.80 -7.72 0.95
CA SER A 35 -8.18 -8.59 2.06
C SER A 35 -7.02 -9.51 2.43
N ILE A 36 -6.65 -9.54 3.72
CA ILE A 36 -5.68 -10.51 4.22
C ILE A 36 -6.47 -11.79 4.49
N LEU A 37 -6.29 -12.80 3.64
CA LEU A 37 -6.69 -14.15 4.01
C LEU A 37 -5.93 -14.51 5.28
N GLN A 38 -6.65 -14.86 6.35
CA GLN A 38 -6.09 -15.20 7.66
C GLN A 38 -5.14 -16.40 7.52
N HIS A 39 -3.89 -16.16 7.16
CA HIS A 39 -2.80 -17.11 7.26
C HIS A 39 -1.93 -16.68 8.43
N THR A 40 -2.01 -17.49 9.49
CA THR A 40 -1.54 -17.26 10.85
C THR A 40 -0.03 -17.42 11.04
N GLU A 41 0.76 -17.36 9.97
CA GLU A 41 2.20 -17.65 10.00
C GLU A 41 2.99 -16.41 9.53
N PRO A 42 3.77 -15.76 10.41
CA PRO A 42 4.65 -14.66 10.00
C PRO A 42 5.72 -15.20 9.05
N ARG A 43 5.67 -14.78 7.78
CA ARG A 43 6.61 -15.26 6.76
C ARG A 43 7.93 -14.47 6.84
N PRO A 44 9.09 -15.12 6.72
CA PRO A 44 10.37 -14.41 6.64
C PRO A 44 10.37 -13.52 5.38
N ASN A 45 10.78 -12.25 5.54
CA ASN A 45 10.80 -11.16 4.54
C ASN A 45 9.54 -10.28 4.41
N GLU A 46 8.56 -10.41 5.31
CA GLU A 46 7.53 -9.37 5.44
C GLU A 46 8.16 -8.01 5.78
N GLY A 47 7.98 -7.01 4.92
CA GLY A 47 8.43 -5.64 5.16
C GLY A 47 9.59 -5.14 4.29
N ILE A 48 10.36 -6.00 3.61
CA ILE A 48 11.46 -5.56 2.72
C ILE A 48 10.93 -4.65 1.61
N GLY A 49 9.80 -5.02 1.00
CA GLY A 49 9.15 -4.22 -0.05
C GLY A 49 8.77 -2.82 0.44
N LEU A 50 8.20 -2.72 1.65
CA LEU A 50 7.81 -1.43 2.23
C LEU A 50 9.01 -0.57 2.62
N THR A 51 10.07 -1.17 3.14
CA THR A 51 11.33 -0.47 3.44
C THR A 51 11.93 0.14 2.17
N ASN A 52 11.96 -0.62 1.07
CA ASN A 52 12.45 -0.13 -0.21
C ASN A 52 11.59 1.00 -0.77
N VAL A 53 10.25 0.88 -0.67
CA VAL A 53 9.33 1.95 -1.07
C VAL A 53 9.58 3.22 -0.26
N ARG A 54 9.65 3.12 1.08
CA ARG A 54 9.95 4.27 1.96
C ARG A 54 11.27 4.95 1.59
N ARG A 55 12.33 4.16 1.37
CA ARG A 55 13.64 4.70 0.95
C ARG A 55 13.57 5.44 -0.38
N ARG A 56 12.87 4.88 -1.39
CA ARG A 56 12.71 5.52 -2.70
C ARG A 56 11.89 6.80 -2.61
N LEU A 57 10.82 6.80 -1.80
CA LEU A 57 10.01 8.00 -1.59
C LEU A 57 10.82 9.12 -0.93
N GLN A 58 11.67 8.79 0.05
CA GLN A 58 12.56 9.79 0.67
C GLN A 58 13.55 10.41 -0.32
N LEU A 59 14.02 9.64 -1.31
CA LEU A 59 14.97 10.12 -2.32
C LEU A 59 14.29 10.93 -3.43
N LEU A 60 13.12 10.50 -3.89
CA LEU A 60 12.43 11.10 -5.05
C LEU A 60 11.48 12.24 -4.66
N TYR A 61 10.85 12.14 -3.49
CA TYR A 61 9.83 13.08 -3.01
C TYR A 61 10.14 13.53 -1.57
N PRO A 62 11.34 14.06 -1.27
CA PRO A 62 11.69 14.47 0.08
C PRO A 62 10.69 15.50 0.62
N ASN A 63 10.11 15.23 1.80
CA ASN A 63 9.08 16.05 2.45
C ASN A 63 7.80 16.29 1.60
N ARG A 64 7.65 15.58 0.48
CA ARG A 64 6.54 15.72 -0.48
C ARG A 64 5.72 14.45 -0.60
N HIS A 65 5.82 13.56 0.38
CA HIS A 65 5.05 12.34 0.44
C HIS A 65 4.59 12.03 1.86
N ASP A 66 3.48 11.31 1.96
CA ASP A 66 2.97 10.74 3.20
C ASP A 66 2.49 9.32 2.90
N LEU A 67 3.13 8.33 3.54
CA LEU A 67 2.84 6.91 3.36
C LEU A 67 2.24 6.35 4.66
N ARG A 68 0.95 6.05 4.63
CA ARG A 68 0.22 5.38 5.72
C ARG A 68 -0.05 3.92 5.36
N ILE A 69 0.11 3.05 6.34
CA ILE A 69 -0.06 1.62 6.20
C ILE A 69 -0.81 1.13 7.44
N GLY A 70 -1.91 0.41 7.26
CA GLY A 70 -2.71 -0.07 8.37
C GLY A 70 -3.48 -1.34 8.04
N LYS A 71 -3.83 -2.08 9.10
CA LYS A 71 -4.87 -3.11 9.04
C LYS A 71 -6.19 -2.46 9.47
N LYS A 72 -7.26 -2.69 8.73
CA LYS A 72 -8.63 -2.28 9.09
C LYS A 72 -9.33 -3.43 9.80
N ASP A 73 -10.34 -3.10 10.60
CA ASP A 73 -11.04 -4.05 11.49
C ASP A 73 -11.68 -5.24 10.75
N ALA A 74 -11.96 -5.11 9.45
CA ALA A 74 -12.53 -6.16 8.60
C ALA A 74 -11.50 -7.20 8.10
N GLY A 75 -10.25 -7.15 8.54
CA GLY A 75 -9.18 -8.04 8.03
C GLY A 75 -8.54 -7.55 6.73
N ASP A 76 -8.85 -6.32 6.32
CA ASP A 76 -8.24 -5.70 5.14
C ASP A 76 -6.94 -4.99 5.49
N PHE A 77 -5.97 -5.11 4.61
CA PHE A 77 -4.76 -4.30 4.60
C PHE A 77 -4.96 -3.10 3.68
N GLU A 78 -4.58 -1.92 4.14
CA GLU A 78 -4.68 -0.68 3.38
C GLU A 78 -3.34 0.06 3.37
N VAL A 79 -2.96 0.54 2.19
CA VAL A 79 -1.83 1.42 1.96
C VAL A 79 -2.36 2.69 1.32
N THR A 80 -2.07 3.83 1.94
CA THR A 80 -2.38 5.16 1.40
C THR A 80 -1.07 5.90 1.17
N LEU A 81 -0.85 6.36 -0.05
CA LEU A 81 0.26 7.22 -0.44
C LEU A 81 -0.30 8.54 -0.94
N LYS A 82 0.03 9.63 -0.25
CA LYS A 82 -0.17 10.99 -0.76
C LYS A 82 1.14 11.51 -1.33
N LEU A 83 1.11 12.05 -2.54
CA LEU A 83 2.22 12.77 -3.16
C LEU A 83 1.78 14.21 -3.40
N MET A 84 2.67 15.16 -3.10
CA MET A 84 2.47 16.58 -3.35
C MET A 84 3.26 16.99 -4.59
N THR A 85 2.65 17.75 -5.50
CA THR A 85 3.30 18.33 -6.67
C THR A 85 3.92 19.68 -6.30
N ASP A 86 5.05 20.01 -6.92
CA ASP A 86 5.61 21.37 -6.89
C ASP A 86 4.83 22.20 -7.90
N GLU A 87 3.64 22.65 -7.53
CA GLU A 87 2.94 23.69 -8.29
C GLU A 87 2.94 24.96 -7.45
N ASP A 88 3.95 25.80 -7.70
CA ASP A 88 3.88 27.27 -7.50
C ASP A 88 3.45 27.92 -8.82
#